data_AF-I0V4S5-F1
#
_entry.id   AF-I0V4S5-F1
#
_cell.length_a   1.000
_cell.length_b   1.000
_cell.length_c   1.000
_cell.angle_alpha   90.00
_cell.angle_beta   90.00
_cell.angle_gamma   90.00
#
_symmetry.space_group_name_H-M   'P 1'
#
loop_
_entity.id
_entity.type
_entity.pdbx_description
1 polymer ?
#
loop_
_entity_poly.entity_id
_entity_poly.type
_entity_poly.pdbx_seq_one_letter_code
_entity_poly.pdbx_strand_id
1 'polypeptide(L)'
;MTMHSLSELLDHRLPYDGPHGPDTVLEAARGLRELVRYLNNATGPGNGTQTLPNAPTVDWVLSNVATAVSGLDQLFQQLITALEHHADQASLYDDRRDRPGAHTARQAIANLVWCRATTDQLTREMQQAAALTSHLGHDLTD
;
A
#
# COMPACT_ATOMS: atom_id res chain seq x y z
N MET A 1 29.45 -8.78 -7.47
CA MET A 1 28.29 -7.90 -7.72
C MET A 1 27.61 -7.70 -6.37
N THR A 2 27.64 -6.50 -5.80
CA THR A 2 27.03 -6.23 -4.49
C THR A 2 25.51 -6.28 -4.66
N MET A 3 24.83 -7.19 -3.95
CA MET A 3 23.36 -7.20 -3.91
C MET A 3 22.91 -6.08 -2.99
N HIS A 4 22.41 -5.00 -3.57
CA HIS A 4 21.69 -3.98 -2.82
C HIS A 4 20.37 -4.53 -2.32
N SER A 5 20.01 -4.19 -1.08
CA SER A 5 18.67 -4.50 -0.57
C SER A 5 17.62 -3.67 -1.32
N LEU A 6 16.38 -4.15 -1.38
CA LEU A 6 15.29 -3.38 -2.00
C LEU A 6 15.11 -2.02 -1.31
N SER A 7 15.27 -1.94 0.01
CA SER A 7 15.20 -0.68 0.76
C SER A 7 16.30 0.30 0.35
N GLU A 8 17.54 -0.15 0.12
CA GLU A 8 18.62 0.71 -0.39
C GLU A 8 18.31 1.22 -1.80
N LEU A 9 17.77 0.36 -2.67
CA LEU A 9 17.38 0.77 -4.02
C LEU A 9 16.23 1.78 -4.00
N LEU A 10 15.26 1.59 -3.09
CA LEU A 10 14.16 2.53 -2.89
C LEU A 10 14.65 3.85 -2.33
N ASP A 11 15.49 3.86 -1.31
CA ASP A 11 16.02 5.11 -0.71
C ASP A 11 16.88 5.90 -1.70
N HIS A 12 17.68 5.20 -2.52
CA HIS A 12 18.45 5.84 -3.58
C HIS A 12 17.56 6.48 -4.66
N ARG A 13 16.41 5.87 -4.98
CA ARG A 13 15.53 6.31 -6.07
C ARG A 13 14.43 7.28 -5.63
N LEU A 14 13.91 7.07 -4.43
CA LEU A 14 12.78 7.75 -3.80
C LEU A 14 13.16 8.04 -2.33
N PRO A 15 14.13 8.95 -2.10
CA PRO A 15 14.64 9.23 -0.76
C PRO A 15 13.51 9.69 0.16
N TYR A 16 13.44 9.11 1.35
CA TYR A 16 12.36 9.37 2.30
C TYR A 16 12.25 10.84 2.69
N ASP A 17 13.39 11.53 2.87
CA ASP A 17 13.45 12.94 3.24
C ASP A 17 13.43 13.92 2.04
N GLY A 18 13.34 13.40 0.81
CA GLY A 18 13.19 14.19 -0.41
C GLY A 18 14.48 14.60 -1.12
N PRO A 19 14.39 15.47 -2.15
CA PRO A 19 13.21 16.27 -2.52
C PRO A 19 12.06 15.43 -3.11
N HIS A 20 10.82 15.83 -2.78
CA HIS A 20 9.61 15.22 -3.35
C HIS A 20 9.02 16.09 -4.45
N GLY A 21 8.57 15.49 -5.54
CA GLY A 21 7.85 16.14 -6.62
C GLY A 21 6.70 15.29 -7.18
N PRO A 22 5.87 15.83 -8.08
CA PRO A 22 4.76 15.08 -8.67
C PRO A 22 5.20 13.76 -9.32
N ASP A 23 6.32 13.78 -10.04
CA ASP A 23 6.84 12.60 -10.72
C ASP A 23 7.29 11.51 -9.74
N THR A 24 7.96 11.87 -8.65
CA THR A 24 8.41 10.89 -7.64
C THR A 24 7.24 10.28 -6.89
N VAL A 25 6.17 11.05 -6.64
CA VAL A 25 4.94 10.54 -6.02
C VAL A 25 4.23 9.55 -6.95
N LEU A 26 4.14 9.86 -8.25
CA LEU A 26 3.57 8.95 -9.25
C LEU A 26 4.42 7.68 -9.42
N GLU A 27 5.74 7.81 -9.40
CA GLU A 27 6.67 6.68 -9.45
C GLU A 27 6.51 5.78 -8.22
N ALA A 28 6.41 6.34 -7.02
CA ALA A 28 6.14 5.59 -5.80
C ALA A 28 4.81 4.81 -5.86
N ALA A 29 3.73 5.46 -6.33
CA ALA A 29 2.43 4.81 -6.49
C ALA A 29 2.47 3.65 -7.51
N ARG A 30 3.23 3.80 -8.60
CA ARG A 30 3.49 2.70 -9.55
C ARG A 30 4.30 1.58 -8.90
N GLY A 31 5.30 1.93 -8.12
CA GLY A 31 6.11 0.97 -7.35
C GLY A 31 5.26 0.08 -6.45
N LEU A 32 4.33 0.67 -5.69
CA LEU A 32 3.39 -0.09 -4.86
C LEU A 32 2.61 -1.15 -5.68
N ARG A 33 2.06 -0.77 -6.83
CA ARG A 33 1.36 -1.70 -7.74
C ARG A 33 2.26 -2.86 -8.18
N GLU A 34 3.51 -2.56 -8.56
CA GLU A 34 4.46 -3.58 -9.01
C GLU A 34 4.89 -4.52 -7.89
N LEU A 35 5.07 -4.02 -6.66
CA LEU A 35 5.38 -4.84 -5.49
C LEU A 35 4.24 -5.81 -5.16
N VAL A 36 2.98 -5.35 -5.19
CA VAL A 36 1.82 -6.23 -5.00
C VAL A 36 1.76 -7.30 -6.10
N ARG A 37 2.00 -6.93 -7.36
CA ARG A 37 2.05 -7.87 -8.48
C ARG A 37 3.14 -8.92 -8.29
N TYR A 38 4.33 -8.50 -7.85
CA TYR A 38 5.44 -9.41 -7.53
C TYR A 38 5.06 -10.37 -6.41
N LEU A 39 4.53 -9.86 -5.29
CA LEU A 39 4.12 -10.67 -4.14
C LEU A 39 3.09 -11.72 -4.56
N ASN A 40 2.03 -11.33 -5.28
CA ASN A 40 1.00 -12.26 -5.75
C ASN A 40 1.56 -13.37 -6.67
N ASN A 41 2.54 -13.04 -7.53
CA ASN A 41 3.19 -14.04 -8.38
C ASN A 41 4.13 -14.95 -7.58
N ALA A 42 4.88 -14.38 -6.63
CA ALA A 42 5.83 -15.11 -5.81
C ALA A 42 5.14 -16.07 -4.83
N THR A 43 3.98 -15.69 -4.29
CA THR A 43 3.21 -16.49 -3.32
C THR A 43 2.11 -17.34 -3.95
N GLY A 44 1.87 -17.18 -5.26
CA GLY A 44 0.82 -17.88 -5.99
C GLY A 44 1.10 -19.38 -6.26
N PRO A 45 0.11 -20.09 -6.84
CA PRO A 45 0.26 -21.49 -7.22
C PRO A 45 1.46 -21.70 -8.15
N GLY A 46 2.39 -22.57 -7.76
CA GLY A 46 3.62 -22.87 -8.49
C GLY A 46 4.90 -22.36 -7.81
N ASN A 47 4.86 -21.19 -7.17
CA ASN A 47 6.02 -20.59 -6.49
C ASN A 47 5.91 -20.62 -4.96
N GLY A 48 4.67 -20.60 -4.42
CA GLY A 48 4.43 -20.47 -2.98
C GLY A 48 5.10 -21.54 -2.12
N THR A 49 5.25 -22.77 -2.61
CA THR A 49 5.95 -23.84 -1.86
C THR A 49 7.44 -23.54 -1.65
N GLN A 50 8.06 -22.76 -2.53
CA GLN A 50 9.47 -22.39 -2.43
C GLN A 50 9.66 -21.06 -1.69
N THR A 51 8.76 -20.10 -1.90
CA THR A 51 8.87 -18.73 -1.37
C THR A 51 8.21 -18.55 -0.01
N LEU A 52 7.26 -19.41 0.35
CA LEU A 52 6.64 -19.51 1.67
C LEU A 52 6.91 -20.90 2.27
N PRO A 53 8.18 -21.31 2.42
CA PRO A 53 8.53 -22.70 2.74
C PRO A 53 8.15 -23.10 4.17
N ASN A 54 7.97 -22.11 5.06
CA ASN A 54 7.62 -22.36 6.45
C ASN A 54 6.74 -21.26 7.03
N ALA A 55 6.09 -21.59 8.16
CA ALA A 55 5.17 -20.68 8.83
C ALA A 55 5.82 -19.35 9.29
N PRO A 56 7.08 -19.30 9.77
CA PRO A 56 7.75 -18.03 10.05
C PRO A 56 7.87 -17.11 8.83
N THR A 57 8.09 -17.65 7.63
CA THR A 57 8.14 -16.82 6.40
C THR A 57 6.78 -16.21 6.09
N VAL A 58 5.69 -16.97 6.29
CA VAL A 58 4.32 -16.47 6.14
C VAL A 58 4.03 -15.36 7.13
N ASP A 59 4.40 -15.55 8.40
CA ASP A 59 4.25 -14.55 9.46
C ASP A 59 4.97 -13.23 9.12
N TRP A 60 6.21 -13.31 8.64
CA TRP A 60 6.99 -12.14 8.24
C TRP A 60 6.33 -11.39 7.09
N VAL A 61 5.85 -12.11 6.06
CA VAL A 61 5.13 -11.49 4.94
C VAL A 61 3.85 -10.82 5.44
N LEU A 62 3.01 -11.52 6.22
CA LEU A 62 1.77 -10.98 6.76
C LEU A 62 2.01 -9.73 7.60
N SER A 63 2.99 -9.76 8.50
CA SER A 63 3.35 -8.62 9.35
C SER A 63 3.76 -7.39 8.53
N ASN A 64 4.60 -7.57 7.50
CA ASN A 64 5.01 -6.46 6.64
C ASN A 64 3.85 -5.90 5.79
N VAL A 65 2.97 -6.76 5.28
CA VAL A 65 1.78 -6.27 4.57
C VAL A 65 0.83 -5.55 5.53
N ALA A 66 0.65 -6.03 6.76
CA ALA A 66 -0.18 -5.38 7.77
C ALA A 66 0.34 -3.96 8.11
N THR A 67 1.67 -3.80 8.25
CA THR A 67 2.30 -2.48 8.43
C THR A 67 2.05 -1.57 7.23
N ALA A 68 2.20 -2.09 6.00
CA ALA A 68 1.95 -1.30 4.79
C ALA A 68 0.48 -0.84 4.70
N VAL A 69 -0.47 -1.72 5.01
CA VAL A 69 -1.90 -1.41 5.07
C VAL A 69 -2.20 -0.36 6.13
N SER A 70 -1.61 -0.47 7.33
CA SER A 70 -1.77 0.53 8.38
C SER A 70 -1.32 1.93 7.94
N GLY A 71 -0.30 2.03 7.09
CA GLY A 71 0.18 3.31 6.54
C GLY A 71 -0.78 3.94 5.51
N LEU A 72 -1.71 3.17 4.94
CA LEU A 72 -2.65 3.69 3.94
C LEU A 72 -3.64 4.70 4.53
N ASP A 73 -3.97 4.63 5.82
CA ASP A 73 -4.86 5.61 6.46
C ASP A 73 -4.31 7.04 6.32
N GLN A 74 -3.04 7.20 6.65
CA GLN A 74 -2.35 8.49 6.54
C GLN A 74 -2.28 8.96 5.08
N LEU A 75 -1.97 8.06 4.14
CA LEU A 75 -1.93 8.39 2.71
C LEU A 75 -3.32 8.84 2.21
N PHE A 76 -4.38 8.15 2.59
CA PHE A 76 -5.75 8.54 2.21
C PHE A 76 -6.14 9.89 2.82
N GLN A 77 -5.77 10.19 4.06
CA GLN A 77 -5.98 11.52 4.64
C GLN A 77 -5.26 12.62 3.84
N GLN A 78 -4.03 12.39 3.41
CA GLN A 78 -3.29 13.34 2.58
C GLN A 78 -3.96 13.55 1.22
N LEU A 79 -4.45 12.48 0.58
CA LEU A 79 -5.19 12.58 -0.67
C LEU A 79 -6.54 13.27 -0.53
N ILE A 80 -7.25 13.04 0.58
CA ILE A 80 -8.48 13.78 0.92
C ILE A 80 -8.19 15.27 0.98
N THR A 81 -7.17 15.69 1.74
CA THR A 81 -6.80 17.10 1.86
C THR A 81 -6.40 17.73 0.52
N ALA A 82 -5.71 16.99 -0.35
CA ALA A 82 -5.41 17.44 -1.70
C ALA A 82 -6.68 17.63 -2.55
N LEU A 83 -7.63 16.69 -2.47
CA LEU A 83 -8.91 16.79 -3.17
C LEU A 83 -9.79 17.93 -2.64
N GLU A 84 -9.79 18.18 -1.33
CA GLU A 84 -10.48 19.32 -0.71
C GLU A 84 -9.92 20.63 -1.27
N HIS A 85 -8.59 20.76 -1.32
CA HIS A 85 -7.95 21.92 -1.94
C HIS A 85 -8.35 22.12 -3.41
N HIS A 86 -8.36 21.04 -4.20
CA HIS A 86 -8.78 21.12 -5.60
C HIS A 86 -10.27 21.41 -5.77
N ALA A 87 -11.13 20.92 -4.87
CA ALA A 87 -12.57 21.15 -4.93
C ALA A 87 -12.96 22.63 -4.83
N ASP A 88 -12.10 23.44 -4.20
CA ASP A 88 -12.29 24.89 -4.07
C ASP A 88 -11.73 25.69 -5.26
N GLN A 89 -11.04 25.04 -6.20
CA GLN A 89 -10.46 25.71 -7.37
C GLN A 89 -11.52 25.91 -8.47
N ALA A 90 -11.72 27.18 -8.88
CA ALA A 90 -12.67 27.53 -9.95
C ALA A 90 -12.34 26.88 -11.32
N SER A 91 -11.08 26.50 -11.53
CA SER A 91 -10.62 25.80 -12.73
C SER A 91 -10.91 24.30 -12.72
N LEU A 92 -11.29 23.71 -11.59
CA LEU A 92 -11.56 22.27 -11.51
C LEU A 92 -12.82 21.94 -12.31
N TYR A 93 -12.70 20.95 -13.19
CA TYR A 93 -13.80 20.53 -14.04
C TYR A 93 -13.87 19.00 -14.12
N ASP A 94 -15.05 18.49 -14.46
CA ASP A 94 -15.27 17.07 -14.77
C ASP A 94 -15.23 16.87 -16.29
N ASP A 95 -14.40 15.94 -16.80
CA ASP A 95 -14.27 15.67 -18.23
C ASP A 95 -15.59 15.22 -18.89
N ARG A 96 -16.54 14.65 -18.11
CA ARG A 96 -17.87 14.27 -18.61
C ARG A 96 -18.75 15.48 -18.91
N ARG A 97 -18.41 16.66 -18.37
CA ARG A 97 -19.11 17.95 -18.55
C ARG A 97 -20.60 17.97 -18.16
N ASP A 98 -21.10 16.95 -17.48
CA ASP A 98 -22.49 16.83 -17.03
C ASP A 98 -22.70 17.29 -15.58
N ARG A 99 -21.62 17.61 -14.85
CA ARG A 99 -21.62 18.05 -13.45
C ARG A 99 -20.40 18.93 -13.13
N PRO A 100 -20.45 19.76 -12.06
CA PRO A 100 -19.28 20.51 -11.60
C PRO A 100 -18.14 19.60 -11.13
N GLY A 101 -16.89 19.96 -11.41
CA GLY A 101 -15.72 19.19 -10.96
C GLY A 101 -15.66 19.01 -9.43
N ALA A 102 -16.04 20.05 -8.68
CA ALA A 102 -16.14 19.99 -7.22
C ALA A 102 -17.11 18.92 -6.71
N HIS A 103 -18.18 18.60 -7.45
CA HIS A 103 -19.08 17.50 -7.08
C HIS A 103 -18.35 16.15 -7.12
N THR A 104 -17.59 15.90 -8.19
CA THR A 104 -16.82 14.67 -8.35
C THR A 104 -15.69 14.55 -7.33
N ALA A 105 -15.00 15.64 -7.03
CA ALA A 105 -14.00 15.65 -5.96
C ALA A 105 -14.60 15.26 -4.60
N ARG A 106 -15.77 15.80 -4.24
CA ARG A 106 -16.48 15.43 -2.99
C ARG A 106 -16.92 13.98 -2.96
N GLN A 107 -17.35 13.42 -4.10
CA GLN A 107 -17.65 11.98 -4.19
C GLN A 107 -16.39 11.12 -3.98
N ALA A 108 -15.25 11.52 -4.55
CA ALA A 108 -13.97 10.83 -4.34
C ALA A 108 -13.52 10.92 -2.87
N ILE A 109 -13.65 12.09 -2.22
CA ILE A 109 -13.39 12.27 -0.79
C ILE A 109 -14.24 11.32 0.05
N ALA A 110 -15.55 11.22 -0.21
CA ALA A 110 -16.43 10.32 0.53
C ALA A 110 -15.98 8.85 0.41
N ASN A 111 -15.53 8.43 -0.77
CA ASN A 111 -14.97 7.09 -0.97
C ASN A 111 -13.66 6.88 -0.19
N LEU A 112 -12.76 7.87 -0.17
CA LEU A 112 -11.52 7.78 0.61
C LEU A 112 -11.79 7.74 2.11
N VAL A 113 -12.77 8.50 2.61
CA VAL A 113 -13.21 8.43 4.01
C VAL A 113 -13.70 7.00 4.35
N TRP A 114 -14.46 6.38 3.45
CA TRP A 114 -14.85 4.98 3.64
C TRP A 114 -13.64 4.03 3.62
N CYS A 115 -12.71 4.20 2.68
CA CYS A 115 -11.48 3.41 2.63
C CYS A 115 -10.67 3.48 3.93
N ARG A 116 -10.58 4.66 4.55
CA ARG A 116 -9.92 4.84 5.85
C ARG A 116 -10.57 4.01 6.95
N ALA A 117 -11.89 4.11 7.08
CA ALA A 117 -12.64 3.32 8.06
C ALA A 117 -12.47 1.80 7.85
N THR A 118 -12.40 1.35 6.59
CA THR A 118 -12.14 -0.05 6.25
C THR A 118 -10.69 -0.46 6.50
N THR A 119 -9.73 0.44 6.30
CA THR A 119 -8.29 0.20 6.52
C THR A 119 -8.01 -0.08 7.99
N ASP A 120 -8.67 0.62 8.90
CA ASP A 120 -8.57 0.34 10.34
C ASP A 120 -9.02 -1.08 10.68
N GLN A 121 -10.14 -1.53 10.11
CA GLN A 121 -10.63 -2.89 10.30
C GLN A 121 -9.65 -3.91 9.70
N LEU A 122 -9.25 -3.71 8.44
CA LEU A 122 -8.32 -4.61 7.76
C LEU A 122 -6.99 -4.73 8.51
N THR A 123 -6.44 -3.62 8.99
CA THR A 123 -5.21 -3.59 9.77
C THR A 123 -5.32 -4.47 11.02
N ARG A 124 -6.43 -4.36 11.78
CA ARG A 124 -6.66 -5.19 12.96
C ARG A 124 -6.73 -6.68 12.62
N GLU A 125 -7.50 -7.05 11.60
CA GLU A 125 -7.64 -8.46 11.19
C GLU A 125 -6.29 -9.04 10.73
N MET A 126 -5.51 -8.27 9.98
CA MET A 126 -4.18 -8.69 9.52
C MET A 126 -3.19 -8.82 10.67
N GLN A 127 -3.20 -7.88 11.63
CA GLN A 127 -2.38 -7.97 12.84
C GLN A 127 -2.78 -9.18 13.70
N GLN A 128 -4.06 -9.51 13.79
CA GLN A 128 -4.52 -10.73 14.47
C GLN A 128 -4.05 -11.99 13.75
N ALA A 129 -4.13 -12.03 12.43
CA ALA A 129 -3.60 -13.13 11.63
C ALA A 129 -2.09 -13.30 11.84
N ALA A 130 -1.32 -12.20 11.81
CA ALA A 130 0.11 -12.20 12.10
C ALA A 130 0.41 -12.71 13.52
N ALA A 131 -0.32 -12.22 14.53
CA ALA A 131 -0.17 -12.69 15.91
C ALA A 131 -0.39 -14.20 16.03
N LEU A 132 -1.41 -14.75 15.37
CA LEU A 132 -1.65 -16.20 15.33
C LEU A 132 -0.53 -16.95 14.60
N THR A 133 -0.05 -16.45 13.46
CA THR A 133 1.01 -17.11 12.69
C THR A 133 2.38 -17.07 13.37
N SER A 134 2.64 -16.06 14.19
CA SER A 134 3.88 -15.96 14.97
C SER A 134 4.12 -17.12 15.94
N HIS A 135 3.07 -17.88 16.27
CA HIS A 135 3.14 -19.06 17.12
C HIS A 135 3.33 -20.37 16.35
N LEU A 136 3.34 -20.33 15.01
CA LEU A 136 3.52 -21.51 14.18
C LEU A 136 5.02 -21.82 14.01
N GLY A 137 5.41 -23.04 14.37
CA GLY A 137 6.74 -23.60 14.12
C GLY A 137 6.66 -24.82 13.20
N HIS A 138 7.79 -25.20 12.60
CA HIS A 138 7.95 -26.47 11.90
C HIS A 138 9.01 -27.29 12.63
N ASP A 139 8.68 -28.53 12.97
CA ASP A 139 9.68 -29.50 13.39
C ASP A 139 10.55 -29.85 12.18
N LEU A 140 11.87 -29.72 12.33
CA LEU A 140 12.81 -30.25 11.34
C LEU A 140 12.86 -31.76 11.54
N THR A 141 12.15 -32.51 10.68
CA THR A 141 12.36 -33.94 10.57
C THR A 141 13.58 -34.18 9.69
N ASP A 142 14.65 -34.71 10.29
CA ASP A 142 15.83 -35.26 9.59
C ASP A 142 15.46 -36.45 8.67
#